data_AF-A0A395W911-F1
#
_entry.id   AF-A0A395W911-F1
#
_cell.length_a   1.000
_cell.length_b   1.000
_cell.length_c   1.000
_cell.angle_alpha   90.00
_cell.angle_beta   90.00
_cell.angle_gamma   90.00
#
_symmetry.space_group_name_H-M   'P 1'
#
loop_
_entity.id
_entity.type
_entity.pdbx_description
1 polymer ?
#
loop_
_entity_poly.entity_id
_entity_poly.type
_entity_poly.pdbx_seq_one_letter_code
_entity_poly.pdbx_strand_id
1 'polypeptide(L)'
;GAFNEIADRYDGPKAIFIADRGYESINSFVKVGMKNHKYLIRVKDIHSRTSVLRSFGPFPNAEFDMHVRRTLTIKQTNEIKAHPEIYKFVPKNQRFDFFDGS
;
A
#
# COMPACT_ATOMS: atom_id res chain seq x y z
N GLY A 1 4.17 9.38 11.29
CA GLY A 1 4.16 7.93 11.57
C GLY A 1 5.54 7.43 11.29
N ALA A 2 6.19 6.76 12.25
CA ALA A 2 7.64 6.59 12.29
C ALA A 2 8.26 6.11 10.96
N PHE A 3 7.67 5.10 10.32
CA PHE A 3 8.16 4.59 9.02
C PHE A 3 8.18 5.65 7.92
N ASN A 4 7.11 6.45 7.80
CA ASN A 4 7.03 7.50 6.79
C ASN A 4 8.05 8.61 7.07
N GLU A 5 8.29 8.96 8.34
CA GLU A 5 9.29 9.96 8.71
C GLU A 5 10.72 9.50 8.41
N ILE A 6 11.04 8.23 8.65
CA ILE A 6 12.32 7.64 8.27
C ILE A 6 12.48 7.66 6.75
N ALA A 7 11.46 7.22 6.00
CA ALA A 7 11.48 7.27 4.54
C ALA A 7 11.61 8.71 4.01
N ASP A 8 10.99 9.69 4.67
CA ASP A 8 11.04 11.11 4.27
C ASP A 8 12.42 11.75 4.53
N ARG A 9 13.10 11.38 5.62
CA ARG A 9 14.40 11.94 6.00
C ARG A 9 15.58 11.27 5.31
N TYR A 10 15.41 10.05 4.82
CA TYR A 10 16.47 9.34 4.13
C TYR A 10 16.69 9.92 2.72
N ASP A 11 17.92 10.37 2.47
CA ASP A 11 18.42 10.97 1.23
C ASP A 11 19.64 10.23 0.66
N GLY A 12 19.98 9.08 1.24
CA GLY A 12 21.09 8.24 0.82
C GLY A 12 20.84 7.46 -0.48
N PRO A 13 21.79 6.57 -0.86
CA PRO A 13 21.66 5.71 -2.03
C PRO A 13 20.41 4.82 -1.99
N LYS A 14 20.12 4.13 -3.10
CA LYS A 14 18.97 3.22 -3.19
C LYS A 14 18.97 2.18 -2.06
N ALA A 15 17.94 2.20 -1.23
CA ALA A 15 17.81 1.33 -0.05
C ALA A 15 16.60 0.38 -0.11
N ILE A 16 16.62 -0.63 0.77
CA ILE A 16 15.49 -1.51 1.07
C ILE A 16 15.04 -1.23 2.51
N PHE A 17 13.81 -0.73 2.69
CA PHE A 17 13.21 -0.51 4.01
C PHE A 17 12.57 -1.80 4.51
N ILE A 18 12.98 -2.27 5.69
CA ILE A 18 12.44 -3.47 6.31
C ILE A 18 11.62 -3.08 7.55
N ALA A 19 10.40 -3.59 7.66
CA ALA A 19 9.54 -3.31 8.82
C ALA A 19 8.63 -4.51 9.17
N ASP A 20 8.24 -4.59 10.45
CA ASP A 20 7.24 -5.56 10.92
C ASP A 20 5.80 -5.03 10.70
N ARG A 21 4.82 -5.81 11.14
CA ARG A 21 3.39 -5.52 11.11
C ARG A 21 3.09 -4.21 11.85
N GLY A 22 2.16 -3.43 11.30
CA GLY A 22 1.80 -2.08 11.73
C GLY A 22 2.27 -0.98 10.79
N TYR A 23 3.18 -1.28 9.84
CA TYR A 23 3.74 -0.31 8.89
C TYR A 23 3.25 -0.53 7.44
N GLU A 24 2.35 -1.49 7.21
CA GLU A 24 1.85 -1.92 5.90
C GLU A 24 0.79 -0.99 5.27
N SER A 25 0.99 0.32 5.33
CA SER A 25 0.03 1.28 4.76
C SER A 25 0.29 1.57 3.27
N ILE A 26 -0.78 1.77 2.48
CA ILE A 26 -0.67 2.16 1.06
C ILE A 26 0.14 3.47 0.91
N ASN A 27 -0.04 4.43 1.83
CA ASN A 27 0.72 5.67 1.83
C ASN A 27 2.23 5.40 1.94
N SER A 28 2.61 4.49 2.83
CA SER A 28 4.00 4.07 3.03
C SER A 28 4.60 3.43 1.78
N PHE A 29 3.84 2.55 1.10
CA PHE A 29 4.30 1.90 -0.12
C PHE A 29 4.56 2.91 -1.25
N VAL A 30 3.61 3.84 -1.46
CA VAL A 30 3.75 4.87 -2.48
C VAL A 30 4.91 5.81 -2.14
N LYS A 31 5.04 6.24 -0.88
CA LYS A 31 6.14 7.11 -0.42
C LYS A 31 7.52 6.54 -0.70
N VAL A 32 7.74 5.27 -0.35
CA VAL A 32 9.01 4.57 -0.62
C VAL A 32 9.24 4.44 -2.13
N GLY A 33 8.20 4.09 -2.89
CA GLY A 33 8.28 3.95 -4.35
C GLY A 33 8.60 5.26 -5.08
N MET A 34 7.99 6.38 -4.67
CA MET A 34 8.24 7.71 -5.26
C MET A 34 9.69 8.17 -5.07
N LYS A 35 10.36 7.72 -4.01
CA LYS A 35 11.79 7.97 -3.76
C LYS A 35 12.72 6.95 -4.42
N ASN A 36 12.23 6.09 -5.31
CA ASN A 36 13.00 5.02 -5.98
C ASN A 36 13.68 4.05 -5.00
N HIS A 37 13.10 3.88 -3.81
CA HIS A 37 13.53 2.88 -2.84
C HIS A 37 12.64 1.63 -2.93
N LYS A 38 13.07 0.54 -2.29
CA LYS A 38 12.29 -0.70 -2.16
C LYS A 38 11.94 -0.98 -0.71
N TYR A 39 11.04 -1.93 -0.46
CA TYR A 39 10.66 -2.33 0.88
C TYR A 39 10.40 -3.84 0.99
N LEU A 40 10.56 -4.36 2.20
CA LEU A 40 10.11 -5.67 2.64
C LEU A 40 9.37 -5.48 3.97
N ILE A 41 8.04 -5.62 3.95
CA ILE A 41 7.21 -5.36 5.13
C ILE A 41 6.46 -6.63 5.47
N ARG A 42 6.63 -7.12 6.70
CA ARG A 42 5.81 -8.23 7.20
C ARG A 42 4.40 -7.72 7.44
N VAL A 43 3.41 -8.39 6.87
CA VAL A 43 2.00 -8.01 6.98
C VAL A 43 1.25 -8.94 7.93
N LYS A 44 0.10 -8.49 8.42
CA LYS A 44 -0.82 -9.34 9.17
C LYS A 44 -1.37 -10.46 8.27
N ASP A 45 -1.73 -11.56 8.90
CA ASP A 45 -2.39 -12.70 8.27
C ASP A 45 -3.56 -12.27 7.34
N ILE A 46 -3.75 -12.98 6.25
CA ILE A 46 -4.76 -12.66 5.21
C ILE A 46 -6.19 -12.60 5.76
N HIS A 47 -6.48 -13.36 6.83
CA HIS A 47 -7.79 -13.38 7.48
C HIS A 47 -7.96 -12.30 8.55
N SER A 48 -6.89 -11.55 8.88
CA SER A 48 -6.98 -10.43 9.83
C SER A 48 -7.80 -9.28 9.26
N ARG A 49 -8.80 -8.80 10.02
CA ARG A 49 -9.67 -7.67 9.64
C ARG A 49 -8.91 -6.40 9.27
N THR A 50 -7.71 -6.22 9.81
CA THR A 50 -6.88 -5.03 9.62
C THR A 50 -5.69 -5.28 8.69
N SER A 51 -5.61 -6.45 8.03
CA SER A 51 -4.53 -6.73 7.08
C SER A 51 -4.72 -5.94 5.78
N VAL A 52 -3.62 -5.36 5.30
CA VAL A 52 -3.59 -4.71 3.98
C VAL A 52 -3.88 -5.70 2.85
N LEU A 53 -3.57 -6.99 3.03
CA LEU A 53 -3.77 -8.02 2.01
C LEU A 53 -5.24 -8.18 1.60
N ARG A 54 -6.21 -7.90 2.48
CA ARG A 54 -7.64 -7.91 2.12
C ARG A 54 -8.00 -6.89 1.04
N SER A 55 -7.16 -5.87 0.86
CA SER A 55 -7.32 -4.85 -0.19
C SER A 55 -6.72 -5.25 -1.54
N PHE A 56 -5.91 -6.31 -1.57
CA PHE A 56 -5.14 -6.72 -2.73
C PHE A 56 -5.50 -8.12 -3.24
N GLY A 57 -6.24 -8.88 -2.45
CA GLY A 57 -6.73 -10.20 -2.82
C GLY A 57 -7.81 -10.18 -3.92
N PRO A 58 -8.40 -11.35 -4.21
CA PRO A 58 -8.19 -12.62 -3.51
C PRO A 58 -6.77 -13.19 -3.71
N PHE A 59 -6.27 -13.89 -2.69
CA PHE A 59 -5.01 -14.65 -2.78
C PHE A 59 -5.27 -16.14 -2.46
N PRO A 60 -4.43 -17.05 -2.94
CA PRO A 60 -4.52 -18.47 -2.61
C PRO A 60 -4.43 -18.74 -1.11
N ASN A 61 -5.15 -19.76 -0.62
CA ASN A 61 -4.94 -20.31 0.72
C ASN A 61 -3.78 -21.32 0.72
N ALA A 62 -2.62 -20.88 0.26
CA ALA A 62 -1.39 -21.64 0.12
C ALA A 62 -0.19 -20.67 0.16
N GLU A 63 1.03 -21.18 0.06
CA GLU A 63 2.19 -20.34 -0.24
C GLU A 63 2.11 -19.83 -1.69
N PHE A 64 2.40 -18.55 -1.91
CA PHE A 64 2.31 -17.93 -3.23
C PHE A 64 3.30 -16.79 -3.38
N ASP A 65 3.77 -16.61 -4.61
CA ASP A 65 4.51 -15.44 -5.06
C ASP A 65 3.70 -14.73 -6.16
N MET A 66 3.18 -13.54 -5.85
CA MET A 66 2.27 -12.83 -6.76
C MET A 66 2.67 -11.37 -6.96
N HIS A 67 2.54 -10.92 -8.21
CA HIS A 67 2.63 -9.52 -8.55
C HIS A 67 1.24 -8.90 -8.53
N VAL A 68 1.05 -7.91 -7.65
CA VAL A 68 -0.22 -7.19 -7.54
C VAL A 68 -0.02 -5.77 -8.04
N ARG A 69 -0.91 -5.35 -8.94
CA ARG A 69 -1.02 -3.96 -9.39
C ARG A 69 -2.43 -3.45 -9.12
N ARG A 70 -2.53 -2.24 -8.56
CA ARG A 70 -3.79 -1.52 -8.38
C ARG A 70 -3.62 -0.06 -8.75
N THR A 71 -4.64 0.51 -9.38
CA THR A 71 -4.77 1.94 -9.62
C THR A 71 -5.51 2.56 -8.43
N LEU A 72 -4.83 3.45 -7.70
CA LEU A 72 -5.43 4.16 -6.57
C LEU A 72 -6.41 5.23 -7.09
N THR A 73 -7.57 5.35 -6.45
CA THR A 73 -8.59 6.32 -6.87
C THR A 73 -9.42 6.84 -5.70
N ILE A 74 -9.88 8.07 -5.81
CA ILE A 74 -10.90 8.67 -4.94
C ILE A 74 -12.31 8.59 -5.53
N LYS A 75 -12.43 8.12 -6.78
CA LYS A 75 -13.73 8.01 -7.48
C LYS A 75 -14.44 6.72 -7.04
N GLN A 76 -15.77 6.77 -7.01
CA GLN A 76 -16.63 5.67 -6.57
C GLN A 76 -17.75 5.37 -7.58
N THR A 77 -17.43 5.40 -8.88
CA THR A 77 -18.38 5.01 -9.93
C THR A 77 -18.72 3.53 -9.83
N ASN A 78 -19.86 3.12 -10.40
CA ASN A 78 -20.26 1.71 -10.42
C ASN A 78 -19.22 0.83 -11.12
N GLU A 79 -18.63 1.32 -12.22
CA GLU A 79 -17.52 0.66 -12.92
C GLU A 79 -16.32 0.43 -12.00
N ILE A 80 -15.86 1.44 -11.27
CA ILE A 80 -14.73 1.31 -10.34
C ILE A 80 -15.02 0.29 -9.24
N LYS A 81 -16.26 0.27 -8.72
CA LYS A 81 -16.68 -0.69 -7.70
C LYS A 81 -16.78 -2.12 -8.23
N ALA A 82 -17.09 -2.28 -9.52
CA ALA A 82 -17.19 -3.57 -10.17
C ALA A 82 -15.81 -4.21 -10.44
N HIS A 83 -14.73 -3.41 -10.46
CA HIS A 83 -13.38 -3.85 -10.80
C HIS A 83 -12.35 -3.67 -9.66
N PRO A 84 -12.53 -4.33 -8.49
CA PRO A 84 -11.60 -4.25 -7.35
C PRO A 84 -10.21 -4.87 -7.63
N GLU A 85 -10.08 -5.68 -8.67
CA GLU A 85 -8.83 -6.21 -9.20
C GLU A 85 -7.99 -5.16 -9.93
N ILE A 86 -8.62 -4.08 -10.42
CA ILE A 86 -7.95 -2.98 -11.11
C ILE A 86 -7.80 -1.79 -10.17
N TYR A 87 -8.87 -1.43 -9.45
CA TYR A 87 -8.92 -0.20 -8.67
C TYR A 87 -8.88 -0.44 -7.17
N LYS A 88 -8.17 0.43 -6.46
CA LYS A 88 -8.24 0.54 -5.00
C LYS A 88 -8.74 1.91 -4.61
N PHE A 89 -9.95 1.94 -4.06
CA PHE A 89 -10.51 3.16 -3.47
C PHE A 89 -9.71 3.57 -2.23
N VAL A 90 -9.36 4.85 -2.19
CA VAL A 90 -8.72 5.51 -1.04
C VAL A 90 -9.66 6.61 -0.56
N PRO A 91 -10.27 6.45 0.63
CA PRO A 91 -11.16 7.45 1.21
C PRO A 91 -10.47 8.79 1.44
N LYS A 92 -11.18 9.91 1.26
CA LYS A 92 -10.63 11.26 1.53
C LYS A 92 -10.23 11.49 3.00
N ASN A 93 -10.87 10.79 3.93
CA ASN A 93 -10.53 10.85 5.36
C ASN A 93 -9.38 9.90 5.74
N GLN A 94 -8.92 9.05 4.82
CA GLN A 94 -7.70 8.27 5.02
C GLN A 94 -6.50 9.16 4.71
N ARG A 95 -5.49 9.18 5.59
CA ARG A 95 -4.23 9.87 5.30
C ARG A 95 -3.57 9.26 4.05
N PHE A 96 -3.46 10.07 3.00
CA PHE A 96 -2.78 9.71 1.76
C PHE A 96 -2.20 10.97 1.11
N ASP A 97 -0.89 11.00 0.94
CA ASP A 97 -0.15 12.23 0.62
C ASP A 97 0.00 12.46 -0.91
N PHE A 98 -0.60 11.60 -1.76
CA PHE A 98 -0.27 11.52 -3.21
C PHE A 98 -1.47 11.65 -4.17
N PHE A 99 -2.60 12.20 -3.74
CA PHE A 99 -3.60 12.71 -4.69
C PHE A 99 -3.45 14.21 -4.81
N ASP A 100 -3.60 14.72 -6.04
CA ASP A 100 -3.53 16.16 -6.29
C ASP A 100 -4.69 16.87 -5.56
N GLY A 101 -4.32 17.74 -4.62
CA GLY A 101 -5.23 18.48 -3.75
C GLY A 101 -4.76 18.64 -2.31
N SER A 102 -3.44 18.74 -2.07
CA SER A 102 -2.88 19.33 -0.83
C SER A 102 -3.09 20.83 -0.79
#